data_AF-A0A7Y6TPZ5-F1
#
_entry.id   AF-A0A7Y6TPZ5-F1
#
_cell.length_a   1.000
_cell.length_b   1.000
_cell.length_c   1.000
_cell.angle_alpha   90.00
_cell.angle_beta   90.00
_cell.angle_gamma   90.00
#
_symmetry.space_group_name_H-M   'P 1'
#
loop_
_entity.id
_entity.type
_entity.pdbx_description
1 polymer ?
#
loop_
_entity_poly.entity_id
_entity_poly.type
_entity_poly.pdbx_seq_one_letter_code
_entity_poly.pdbx_strand_id
1 'polypeptide(L)'
;MKKYIFLFALVPTLVGIIILYLLHNIDNTKQSIVAGNQFYEVLFSKKENKLLEETDSNWKHLANFEGAFHHISNLTLTDAVSIYSSMADNKDVPNVLRELAQYLEVMNLLHLNGEKINEDKINNLESSKVYPYSSQEAIAIVKIHNNDIKGAIRILLLLLNDRKCPTLIKDRAQELLRIYGN
;
A
#
# COMPACT_ATOMS: atom_id res chain seq x y z
N MET A 1 22.15 -17.50 -5.68
CA MET A 1 21.35 -16.30 -5.97
C MET A 1 19.96 -16.72 -6.46
N LYS A 2 18.99 -16.88 -5.56
CA LYS A 2 17.57 -17.12 -5.87
C LYS A 2 16.74 -16.68 -4.65
N LYS A 3 16.32 -15.41 -4.52
CA LYS A 3 15.48 -14.98 -3.37
C LYS A 3 14.41 -13.90 -3.59
N TYR A 4 14.18 -13.35 -4.78
CA TYR A 4 13.22 -12.22 -4.93
C TYR A 4 12.13 -12.40 -6.01
N ILE A 5 11.74 -13.63 -6.34
CA ILE A 5 10.72 -13.86 -7.39
C ILE A 5 9.29 -13.91 -6.82
N PHE A 6 9.11 -14.05 -5.50
CA PHE A 6 7.77 -14.29 -4.92
C PHE A 6 6.95 -13.02 -4.62
N LEU A 7 7.52 -11.81 -4.68
CA LEU A 7 6.77 -10.57 -4.40
C LEU A 7 5.94 -10.06 -5.61
N PHE A 8 6.26 -10.51 -6.83
CA PHE A 8 5.59 -10.05 -8.05
C PHE A 8 4.20 -10.67 -8.28
N ALA A 9 3.84 -11.74 -7.56
CA ALA A 9 2.56 -12.43 -7.74
C ALA A 9 1.41 -11.82 -6.92
N LEU A 10 1.68 -10.85 -6.04
CA LEU A 10 0.69 -10.26 -5.13
C LEU A 10 -0.11 -9.10 -5.76
N VAL A 11 0.42 -8.47 -6.80
CA VAL A 11 -0.17 -7.28 -7.43
C VAL A 11 -1.42 -7.59 -8.29
N PRO A 12 -1.46 -8.65 -9.13
CA PRO A 12 -2.61 -8.83 -10.03
C PRO A 12 -3.90 -9.30 -9.31
N THR A 13 -3.79 -9.96 -8.16
CA THR A 13 -4.97 -10.45 -7.41
C THR A 13 -5.65 -9.34 -6.60
N LEU A 14 -4.89 -8.37 -6.10
CA LEU A 14 -5.41 -7.16 -5.44
C LEU A 14 -6.11 -6.23 -6.44
N VAL A 15 -5.53 -6.04 -7.63
CA VAL A 15 -6.13 -5.23 -8.70
C VAL A 15 -7.47 -5.82 -9.16
N GLY A 16 -7.58 -7.14 -9.28
CA GLY A 16 -8.83 -7.81 -9.68
C GLY A 16 -10.01 -7.62 -8.71
N ILE A 17 -9.75 -7.65 -7.40
CA ILE A 17 -10.78 -7.45 -6.37
C ILE A 17 -11.22 -5.98 -6.31
N ILE A 18 -10.29 -5.03 -6.53
CA ILE A 18 -10.56 -3.59 -6.56
C ILE A 18 -11.44 -3.24 -7.77
N ILE A 19 -11.19 -3.83 -8.94
CA ILE A 19 -12.03 -3.62 -10.15
C ILE A 19 -13.48 -4.06 -9.90
N LEU A 20 -13.70 -5.19 -9.21
CA LEU A 20 -15.04 -5.67 -8.87
C LEU A 20 -15.78 -4.76 -7.88
N TYR A 21 -15.07 -4.16 -6.93
CA TYR A 21 -15.65 -3.23 -5.96
C TYR A 21 -16.02 -1.87 -6.60
N LEU A 22 -15.21 -1.40 -7.55
CA LEU A 22 -15.43 -0.14 -8.27
C LEU A 22 -16.64 -0.19 -9.22
N LEU A 23 -17.01 -1.37 -9.71
CA LEU A 23 -18.19 -1.58 -10.55
C LEU A 23 -19.53 -1.45 -9.80
N HIS A 24 -19.53 -1.35 -8.47
CA HIS A 24 -20.79 -1.26 -7.71
C HIS A 24 -21.27 0.19 -7.51
N ASN A 25 -20.43 1.21 -7.71
CA ASN A 25 -20.75 2.64 -7.49
C ASN A 25 -20.95 3.41 -8.81
N ILE A 26 -21.82 2.91 -9.68
CA ILE A 26 -22.08 3.46 -11.02
C ILE A 26 -23.29 4.42 -10.97
N ASP A 27 -23.12 5.59 -10.37
CA ASP A 27 -24.12 6.69 -10.51
C ASP A 27 -23.82 7.62 -11.70
N ASN A 28 -22.71 7.39 -12.44
CA ASN A 28 -22.36 8.16 -13.65
C ASN A 28 -21.59 7.30 -14.67
N THR A 29 -22.28 6.33 -15.28
CA THR A 29 -21.76 5.37 -16.29
C THR A 29 -20.90 6.02 -17.36
N LYS A 30 -21.32 7.17 -17.93
CA LYS A 30 -20.62 7.79 -19.06
C LYS A 30 -19.28 8.42 -18.66
N GLN A 31 -19.22 9.12 -17.54
CA GLN A 31 -17.96 9.67 -17.00
C GLN A 31 -17.02 8.55 -16.54
N SER A 32 -17.57 7.49 -15.93
CA SER A 32 -16.79 6.32 -15.51
C SER A 32 -16.15 5.58 -16.69
N ILE A 33 -16.86 5.43 -17.81
CA ILE A 33 -16.33 4.83 -19.04
C ILE A 33 -15.21 5.70 -19.65
N VAL A 34 -15.41 7.02 -19.74
CA VAL A 34 -14.38 7.93 -20.26
C VAL A 34 -13.11 7.88 -19.41
N ALA A 35 -13.26 7.99 -18.09
CA ALA A 35 -12.12 7.91 -17.17
C ALA A 35 -11.47 6.51 -17.16
N GLY A 36 -12.24 5.43 -17.35
CA GLY A 36 -11.71 4.07 -17.48
C GLY A 36 -10.90 3.89 -18.78
N ASN A 37 -11.36 4.46 -19.89
CA ASN A 37 -10.62 4.45 -21.15
C ASN A 37 -9.33 5.29 -21.05
N GLN A 38 -9.39 6.46 -20.42
CA GLN A 38 -8.20 7.28 -20.16
C GLN A 38 -7.21 6.55 -19.25
N PHE A 39 -7.68 5.83 -18.23
CA PHE A 39 -6.84 4.98 -17.39
C PHE A 39 -6.18 3.85 -18.18
N TYR A 40 -6.93 3.18 -19.06
CA TYR A 40 -6.36 2.19 -19.97
C TYR A 40 -5.28 2.78 -20.87
N GLU A 41 -5.48 3.99 -21.41
CA GLU A 41 -4.44 4.68 -22.18
C GLU A 41 -3.20 5.00 -21.34
N VAL A 42 -3.38 5.47 -20.10
CA VAL A 42 -2.26 5.74 -19.17
C VAL A 42 -1.48 4.45 -18.87
N LEU A 43 -2.18 3.37 -18.51
CA LEU A 43 -1.58 2.07 -18.20
C LEU A 43 -0.77 1.50 -19.37
N PHE A 44 -1.33 1.50 -20.58
CA PHE A 44 -0.77 0.75 -21.71
C PHE A 44 0.01 1.61 -22.70
N SER A 45 -0.16 2.93 -22.68
CA SER A 45 0.46 3.84 -23.65
C SER A 45 1.54 4.76 -23.06
N LYS A 46 1.80 4.69 -21.73
CA LYS A 46 2.79 5.53 -21.01
C LYS A 46 2.63 7.04 -21.23
N LYS A 47 1.42 7.51 -21.53
CA LYS A 47 1.12 8.96 -21.63
C LYS A 47 1.03 9.58 -20.22
N GLU A 48 1.30 10.88 -20.12
CA GLU A 48 1.27 11.62 -18.84
C GLU A 48 -0.10 11.53 -18.12
N ASN A 49 -0.07 11.43 -16.79
CA ASN A 49 -1.24 11.33 -15.90
C ASN A 49 -2.20 12.53 -15.96
N LYS A 50 -1.82 13.64 -16.60
CA LYS A 50 -2.64 14.87 -16.73
C LYS A 50 -4.05 14.63 -17.28
N LEU A 51 -4.24 13.58 -18.09
CA LEU A 51 -5.54 13.23 -18.67
C LEU A 51 -6.61 12.81 -17.64
N LEU A 52 -6.20 12.42 -16.43
CA LEU A 52 -7.11 11.90 -15.39
C LEU A 52 -7.42 12.91 -14.28
N GLU A 53 -6.68 14.02 -14.20
CA GLU A 53 -6.89 15.09 -13.21
C GLU A 53 -8.25 15.79 -13.38
N GLU A 54 -8.80 15.78 -14.61
CA GLU A 54 -10.07 16.43 -14.95
C GLU A 54 -11.31 15.56 -14.64
N THR A 55 -11.12 14.31 -14.20
CA THR A 55 -12.23 13.38 -13.95
C THR A 55 -12.39 13.10 -12.46
N ASP A 56 -13.60 13.28 -11.94
CA ASP A 56 -13.90 12.98 -10.53
C ASP A 56 -14.17 11.48 -10.34
N SER A 57 -13.16 10.69 -10.65
CA SER A 57 -13.24 9.24 -10.80
C SER A 57 -12.18 8.52 -9.99
N ASN A 58 -12.53 7.36 -9.43
CA ASN A 58 -11.58 6.47 -8.76
C ASN A 58 -10.42 6.02 -9.66
N TRP A 59 -10.59 6.10 -10.99
CA TRP A 59 -9.54 5.86 -11.97
C TRP A 59 -8.33 6.79 -11.79
N LYS A 60 -8.53 8.03 -11.33
CA LYS A 60 -7.43 8.98 -11.04
C LYS A 60 -6.51 8.44 -9.93
N HIS A 61 -7.09 7.81 -8.90
CA HIS A 61 -6.34 7.23 -7.80
C HIS A 61 -5.57 5.98 -8.24
N LEU A 62 -6.16 5.16 -9.12
CA LEU A 62 -5.47 4.00 -9.68
C LEU A 62 -4.27 4.40 -10.55
N ALA A 63 -4.39 5.49 -11.33
CA ALA A 63 -3.26 6.02 -12.08
C ALA A 63 -2.15 6.58 -11.17
N ASN A 64 -2.50 7.14 -10.02
CA ASN A 64 -1.49 7.54 -9.03
C ASN A 64 -0.75 6.32 -8.46
N PHE A 65 -1.44 5.22 -8.15
CA PHE A 65 -0.76 3.97 -7.75
C PHE A 65 0.19 3.45 -8.84
N GLU A 66 -0.25 3.46 -10.10
CA GLU A 66 0.62 3.04 -11.21
C GLU A 66 1.82 3.97 -11.39
N GLY A 67 1.59 5.29 -11.33
CA GLY A 67 2.65 6.29 -11.40
C GLY A 67 3.69 6.09 -10.30
N ALA A 68 3.24 5.88 -9.05
CA ALA A 68 4.14 5.56 -7.94
C ALA A 68 4.91 4.25 -8.18
N PHE A 69 4.29 3.22 -8.73
CA PHE A 69 4.96 1.96 -9.09
C PHE A 69 6.04 2.16 -10.18
N HIS A 70 5.78 3.01 -11.17
CA HIS A 70 6.79 3.38 -12.16
C HIS A 70 7.98 4.10 -11.54
N HIS A 71 7.75 4.99 -10.58
CA HIS A 71 8.83 5.65 -9.84
C HIS A 71 9.67 4.65 -9.01
N ILE A 72 9.04 3.68 -8.36
CA ILE A 72 9.76 2.59 -7.67
C ILE A 72 10.64 1.81 -8.66
N SER A 73 10.08 1.45 -9.82
CA SER A 73 10.78 0.69 -10.86
C SER A 73 11.97 1.46 -11.45
N ASN A 74 11.90 2.79 -11.46
CA ASN A 74 12.96 3.69 -11.94
C ASN A 74 13.90 4.19 -10.83
N LEU A 75 13.86 3.60 -9.63
CA LEU A 75 14.69 3.95 -8.47
C LEU A 75 14.51 5.39 -7.94
N THR A 76 13.39 6.04 -8.28
CA THR A 76 13.01 7.36 -7.76
C THR A 76 12.03 7.19 -6.61
N LEU A 77 12.48 6.57 -5.52
CA LEU A 77 11.63 6.20 -4.37
C LEU A 77 10.97 7.41 -3.68
N THR A 78 11.64 8.58 -3.65
CA THR A 78 11.08 9.81 -3.06
C THR A 78 9.81 10.26 -3.77
N ASP A 79 9.76 10.14 -5.10
CA ASP A 79 8.59 10.52 -5.90
C ASP A 79 7.42 9.56 -5.64
N ALA A 80 7.71 8.26 -5.52
CA ALA A 80 6.71 7.26 -5.16
C ALA A 80 6.11 7.53 -3.77
N VAL A 81 6.96 7.83 -2.78
CA VAL A 81 6.53 8.21 -1.43
C VAL A 81 5.68 9.48 -1.45
N SER A 82 6.07 10.49 -2.23
CA SER A 82 5.30 11.73 -2.39
C SER A 82 3.88 11.48 -2.92
N ILE A 83 3.75 10.62 -3.94
CA ILE A 83 2.45 10.25 -4.49
C ILE A 83 1.60 9.52 -3.46
N TYR A 84 2.16 8.53 -2.75
CA TYR A 84 1.42 7.81 -1.71
C TYR A 84 1.02 8.70 -0.54
N SER A 85 1.91 9.60 -0.10
CA SER A 85 1.63 10.57 0.95
C SER A 85 0.46 11.50 0.58
N SER A 86 0.47 12.04 -0.65
CA SER A 86 -0.63 12.86 -1.17
C SER A 86 -1.97 12.13 -1.15
N MET A 87 -1.98 10.84 -1.45
CA MET A 87 -3.18 10.02 -1.38
C MET A 87 -3.59 9.66 0.06
N ALA A 88 -2.61 9.39 0.92
CA ALA A 88 -2.79 9.03 2.32
C ALA A 88 -3.45 10.17 3.13
N ASP A 89 -3.11 11.42 2.81
CA ASP A 89 -3.58 12.61 3.52
C ASP A 89 -4.89 13.18 2.94
N ASN A 90 -5.30 12.72 1.75
CA ASN A 90 -6.49 13.22 1.08
C ASN A 90 -7.77 12.50 1.54
N LYS A 91 -8.66 13.23 2.22
CA LYS A 91 -9.92 12.71 2.77
C LYS A 91 -10.95 12.34 1.70
N ASP A 92 -10.83 12.92 0.50
CA ASP A 92 -11.71 12.64 -0.64
C ASP A 92 -11.35 11.32 -1.34
N VAL A 93 -10.15 10.78 -1.08
CA VAL A 93 -9.76 9.44 -1.54
C VAL A 93 -10.60 8.40 -0.78
N PRO A 94 -11.22 7.42 -1.47
CA PRO A 94 -11.94 6.33 -0.82
C PRO A 94 -11.08 5.63 0.23
N ASN A 95 -11.66 5.32 1.39
CA ASN A 95 -10.91 4.79 2.55
C ASN A 95 -10.05 3.57 2.20
N VAL A 96 -10.55 2.68 1.35
CA VAL A 96 -9.83 1.48 0.86
C VAL A 96 -8.53 1.83 0.12
N LEU A 97 -8.55 2.91 -0.67
CA LEU A 97 -7.38 3.37 -1.42
C LEU A 97 -6.47 4.22 -0.55
N ARG A 98 -7.04 5.05 0.33
CA ARG A 98 -6.26 5.86 1.28
C ARG A 98 -5.44 5.00 2.24
N GLU A 99 -6.05 3.99 2.86
CA GLU A 99 -5.34 3.07 3.76
C GLU A 99 -4.27 2.24 3.02
N LEU A 100 -4.52 1.87 1.75
CA LEU A 100 -3.51 1.22 0.93
C LEU A 100 -2.33 2.15 0.65
N ALA A 101 -2.59 3.43 0.36
CA ALA A 101 -1.56 4.43 0.16
C ALA A 101 -0.73 4.64 1.44
N GLN A 102 -1.37 4.72 2.62
CA GLN A 102 -0.67 4.80 3.91
C GLN A 102 0.28 3.60 4.13
N TYR A 103 -0.19 2.39 3.83
CA TYR A 103 0.64 1.18 3.90
C TYR A 103 1.83 1.26 2.94
N LEU A 104 1.60 1.58 1.66
CA LEU A 104 2.67 1.62 0.66
C LEU A 104 3.65 2.77 0.91
N GLU A 105 3.19 3.91 1.41
CA GLU A 105 4.05 5.02 1.82
C GLU A 105 5.09 4.53 2.84
N VAL A 106 4.63 3.90 3.93
CA VAL A 106 5.51 3.40 5.00
C VAL A 106 6.47 2.34 4.47
N MET A 107 5.99 1.39 3.68
CA MET A 107 6.85 0.33 3.13
C MET A 107 7.92 0.88 2.19
N ASN A 108 7.66 1.97 1.48
CA ASN A 108 8.67 2.62 0.63
C ASN A 108 9.61 3.53 1.42
N LEU A 109 9.11 4.21 2.47
CA LEU A 109 9.97 4.95 3.40
C LEU A 109 11.01 4.05 4.07
N LEU A 110 10.65 2.81 4.41
CA LEU A 110 11.60 1.83 4.97
C LEU A 110 12.77 1.48 4.02
N HIS A 111 12.62 1.71 2.71
CA HIS A 111 13.69 1.55 1.73
C HIS A 111 14.53 2.83 1.55
N LEU A 112 14.02 3.98 1.96
CA LEU A 112 14.76 5.23 1.99
C LEU A 112 15.64 5.25 3.25
N ASN A 113 16.95 5.05 3.09
CA ASN A 113 17.88 5.07 4.21
C ASN A 113 17.82 6.42 4.95
N GLY A 114 17.76 6.37 6.28
CA GLY A 114 18.31 7.44 7.13
C GLY A 114 17.43 7.95 8.26
N GLU A 115 16.11 7.79 8.21
CA GLU A 115 15.21 8.44 9.17
C GLU A 115 14.22 7.49 9.81
N LYS A 116 14.01 7.66 11.13
CA LYS A 116 12.95 6.96 11.84
C LYS A 116 11.60 7.34 11.23
N ILE A 117 10.77 6.33 10.98
CA ILE A 117 9.38 6.58 10.60
C ILE A 117 8.69 7.25 11.79
N ASN A 118 8.02 8.36 11.53
CA ASN A 118 7.39 9.19 12.56
C ASN A 118 6.10 8.54 13.12
N GLU A 119 5.65 9.05 14.25
CA GLU A 119 4.47 8.53 14.96
C GLU A 119 3.18 8.73 14.17
N ASP A 120 3.06 9.80 13.38
CA ASP A 120 1.85 10.07 12.59
C ASP A 120 1.59 8.98 11.55
N LYS A 121 2.64 8.50 10.87
CA LYS A 121 2.52 7.39 9.92
C LYS A 121 2.20 6.07 10.63
N ILE A 122 2.73 5.86 11.85
CA ILE A 122 2.37 4.70 12.68
C ILE A 122 0.89 4.77 13.09
N ASN A 123 0.42 5.92 13.58
CA ASN A 123 -0.97 6.15 13.97
C ASN A 123 -1.95 5.91 12.81
N ASN A 124 -1.58 6.32 11.60
CA ASN A 124 -2.36 6.03 10.40
C ASN A 124 -2.54 4.52 10.19
N LEU A 125 -1.45 3.75 10.30
CA LEU A 125 -1.50 2.27 10.22
C LEU A 125 -2.33 1.66 11.35
N GLU A 126 -2.17 2.14 12.59
CA GLU A 126 -2.94 1.65 13.74
C GLU A 126 -4.45 1.88 13.58
N SER A 127 -4.82 2.98 12.92
CA SER A 127 -6.22 3.34 12.65
C SER A 127 -6.86 2.55 11.50
N SER A 128 -6.08 1.73 10.78
CA SER A 128 -6.53 0.99 9.60
C SER A 128 -7.67 0.03 9.92
N LYS A 129 -8.80 0.20 9.22
CA LYS A 129 -9.98 -0.68 9.33
C LYS A 129 -10.10 -1.64 8.15
N VAL A 130 -9.49 -1.29 7.02
CA VAL A 130 -9.54 -2.08 5.78
C VAL A 130 -8.45 -3.14 5.77
N TYR A 131 -7.24 -2.81 6.25
CA TYR A 131 -6.09 -3.72 6.24
C TYR A 131 -5.44 -3.92 7.63
N PRO A 132 -6.21 -4.20 8.70
CA PRO A 132 -5.70 -4.16 10.08
C PRO A 132 -4.50 -5.08 10.31
N TYR A 133 -4.50 -6.29 9.76
CA TYR A 133 -3.40 -7.24 9.96
C TYR A 133 -2.13 -6.86 9.19
N SER A 134 -2.27 -6.39 7.95
CA SER A 134 -1.13 -5.92 7.15
C SER A 134 -0.54 -4.65 7.75
N SER A 135 -1.37 -3.77 8.29
CA SER A 135 -0.94 -2.57 9.01
C SER A 135 -0.19 -2.93 10.30
N GLN A 136 -0.67 -3.90 11.08
CA GLN A 136 0.07 -4.41 12.24
C GLN A 136 1.42 -5.04 11.87
N GLU A 137 1.47 -5.80 10.78
CA GLU A 137 2.73 -6.32 10.24
C GLU A 137 3.70 -5.17 9.90
N ALA A 138 3.22 -4.14 9.19
CA ALA A 138 4.03 -2.97 8.85
C ALA A 138 4.52 -2.22 10.10
N ILE A 139 3.68 -2.04 11.13
CA ILE A 139 4.09 -1.41 12.40
C ILE A 139 5.21 -2.21 13.08
N ALA A 140 5.14 -3.54 13.07
CA ALA A 140 6.21 -4.37 13.62
C ALA A 140 7.54 -4.15 12.87
N ILE A 141 7.49 -4.06 11.54
CA ILE A 141 8.67 -3.77 10.70
C ILE A 141 9.21 -2.36 10.98
N VAL A 142 8.34 -1.36 11.10
CA VAL A 142 8.71 0.00 11.48
C VAL A 142 9.39 0.03 12.85
N LYS A 143 8.86 -0.71 13.82
CA LYS A 143 9.48 -0.82 15.15
C LYS A 143 10.87 -1.44 15.09
N ILE A 144 11.06 -2.49 14.28
CA ILE A 144 12.39 -3.07 14.03
C ILE A 144 13.33 -2.00 13.45
N HIS A 145 12.90 -1.30 12.40
CA HIS A 145 13.65 -0.23 11.76
C HIS A 145 14.03 0.90 12.74
N ASN A 146 13.10 1.28 13.62
CA ASN A 146 13.29 2.30 14.64
C ASN A 146 14.06 1.81 15.87
N ASN A 147 14.59 0.58 15.85
CA ASN A 147 15.30 -0.11 16.93
C ASN A 147 14.45 -0.45 18.18
N ASP A 148 13.12 -0.42 18.07
CA ASP A 148 12.17 -0.91 19.10
C ASP A 148 11.89 -2.41 18.91
N ILE A 149 12.91 -3.25 19.13
CA ILE A 149 12.81 -4.70 18.93
C ILE A 149 11.76 -5.33 19.87
N LYS A 150 11.70 -4.88 21.13
CA LYS A 150 10.72 -5.39 22.11
C LYS A 150 9.28 -5.08 21.69
N GLY A 151 9.03 -3.86 21.24
CA GLY A 151 7.71 -3.48 20.72
C GLY A 151 7.32 -4.27 19.48
N ALA A 152 8.27 -4.53 18.58
CA ALA A 152 8.03 -5.36 17.41
C ALA A 152 7.65 -6.81 17.77
N ILE A 153 8.43 -7.46 18.64
CA ILE A 153 8.16 -8.84 19.11
C ILE A 153 6.76 -8.94 19.70
N ARG A 154 6.33 -7.96 20.51
CA ARG A 154 4.99 -7.94 21.09
C ARG A 154 3.90 -7.99 20.02
N ILE A 155 4.02 -7.19 18.96
CA ILE A 155 3.05 -7.16 17.86
C ILE A 155 3.07 -8.48 17.08
N LEU A 156 4.26 -9.00 16.76
CA LEU A 156 4.39 -10.27 16.02
C LEU A 156 3.76 -11.45 16.78
N LEU A 157 3.92 -11.50 18.10
CA LEU A 157 3.27 -12.51 18.94
C LEU A 157 1.75 -12.35 18.97
N LEU A 158 1.22 -11.12 18.98
CA LEU A 158 -0.22 -10.88 18.86
C LEU A 158 -0.76 -11.40 17.52
N LEU A 159 -0.06 -11.13 16.41
CA LEU A 159 -0.42 -11.61 15.08
C LEU A 159 -0.45 -13.14 14.99
N LEU A 160 0.55 -13.83 15.58
CA LEU A 160 0.60 -15.29 15.61
C LEU A 160 -0.56 -15.91 16.40
N ASN A 161 -0.89 -15.31 17.54
CA ASN A 161 -1.89 -15.86 18.46
C ASN A 161 -3.34 -15.52 18.08
N ASP A 162 -3.57 -14.52 17.23
CA ASP A 162 -4.92 -14.20 16.75
C ASP A 162 -5.41 -15.27 15.75
N ARG A 163 -6.50 -15.96 16.11
CA ARG A 163 -7.12 -16.99 15.26
C ARG A 163 -7.65 -16.45 13.93
N LYS A 164 -8.01 -15.16 13.86
CA LYS A 164 -8.54 -14.51 12.66
C LYS A 164 -7.46 -13.95 11.74
N CYS A 165 -6.22 -13.84 12.22
CA CYS A 165 -5.11 -13.35 11.42
C CYS A 165 -4.85 -14.29 10.22
N PRO A 166 -4.75 -13.76 8.98
CA PRO A 166 -4.46 -14.56 7.79
C PRO A 166 -3.18 -15.37 7.90
N THR A 167 -3.20 -16.62 7.40
CA THR A 167 -2.05 -17.54 7.46
C THR A 167 -0.77 -16.93 6.91
N LEU A 168 -0.84 -16.23 5.78
CA LEU A 168 0.34 -15.60 5.17
C LEU A 168 1.00 -14.54 6.07
N ILE A 169 0.22 -13.79 6.87
CA ILE A 169 0.75 -12.80 7.81
C ILE A 169 1.36 -13.52 9.02
N LYS A 170 0.76 -14.62 9.47
CA LYS A 170 1.34 -15.46 10.53
C LYS A 170 2.68 -16.06 10.13
N ASP A 171 2.78 -16.58 8.91
CA ASP A 171 4.01 -17.19 8.41
C ASP A 171 5.16 -16.16 8.42
N ARG A 172 4.89 -14.94 7.92
CA ARG A 172 5.87 -13.83 7.96
C ARG A 172 6.18 -13.37 9.38
N ALA A 173 5.18 -13.29 10.26
CA ALA A 173 5.40 -12.96 11.66
C ALA A 173 6.30 -14.00 12.36
N GLN A 174 6.12 -15.28 12.05
CA GLN A 174 6.99 -16.36 12.53
C GLN A 174 8.41 -16.24 11.99
N GLU A 175 8.58 -15.90 10.72
CA GLU A 175 9.90 -15.65 10.13
C GLU A 175 10.64 -14.50 10.83
N LEU A 176 9.96 -13.37 11.07
CA LEU A 176 10.54 -12.23 11.78
C LEU A 176 10.90 -12.58 13.23
N LEU A 177 10.04 -13.33 13.94
CA LEU A 177 10.33 -13.77 15.30
C LEU A 177 11.53 -14.72 15.39
N ARG A 178 11.79 -15.54 14.38
CA ARG A 178 13.01 -16.38 14.36
C ARG A 178 14.30 -15.56 14.25
N ILE A 179 14.22 -14.37 13.65
CA ILE A 179 15.36 -13.47 13.45
C ILE A 179 15.57 -12.59 14.70
N TYR A 180 14.49 -12.00 15.20
CA TYR A 180 14.55 -10.95 16.23
C TYR A 180 14.11 -11.39 17.63
N GLY A 181 13.53 -12.57 17.77
CA GLY A 181 12.97 -13.06 19.04
C GLY A 181 13.96 -13.77 19.97
N ASN A 182 15.25 -13.85 19.60
CA ASN A 182 16.31 -14.47 20.39
C ASN A 182 17.09 -13.41 21.19
#